data_AF-A0A261A5U2-F1
#
_entry.id   AF-A0A261A5U2-F1
#
_cell.length_a   1.000
_cell.length_b   1.000
_cell.length_c   1.000
_cell.angle_alpha   90.00
_cell.angle_beta   90.00
_cell.angle_gamma   90.00
#
_symmetry.space_group_name_H-M   'P 1'
#
loop_
_entity.id
_entity.type
_entity.pdbx_description
1 polymer ?
#
loop_
_entity_poly.entity_id
_entity_poly.type
_entity_poly.pdbx_seq_one_letter_code
_entity_poly.pdbx_strand_id
1 'polypeptide(L)'
;MTSPTILTVIMLLTTSGSLFAEDPQCTRWQKNLSTYCLSKTTGFFRKFHEHYFDNPFAMNHFNATSEEIIKCFHDLPCQTNRDIKMGNRVAAYRDTIFALTDSFVKCAKTLESHNLECYYSWDPFMGIDVDGRILENFDTRDVCKNYFGPMDCVRHEIVEYCTIDAWKRFKKRAKEFGERIYGCDFRGVFAFPIRYNH
;
A
#
# COMPACT_ATOMS: atom_id res chain seq x y z
N MET A 1 19.21 -80.77 28.14
CA MET A 1 18.56 -79.87 29.11
C MET A 1 18.56 -78.45 28.55
N THR A 2 17.41 -78.05 28.01
CA THR A 2 16.77 -76.71 28.05
C THR A 2 17.61 -75.41 28.19
N SER A 3 17.69 -74.66 27.07
CA SER A 3 17.42 -73.20 26.83
C SER A 3 17.09 -72.24 28.00
N PRO A 4 17.02 -70.88 27.80
CA PRO A 4 17.67 -69.97 26.82
C PRO A 4 18.10 -68.59 27.43
N THR A 5 18.42 -67.61 26.56
CA THR A 5 18.20 -66.13 26.71
C THR A 5 19.16 -65.32 27.62
N ILE A 6 19.65 -64.10 27.32
CA ILE A 6 19.17 -62.97 26.52
C ILE A 6 20.38 -62.17 25.97
N LEU A 7 20.31 -61.80 24.69
CA LEU A 7 21.14 -60.81 24.00
C LEU A 7 20.73 -59.42 24.50
N THR A 8 21.60 -58.68 25.20
CA THR A 8 21.32 -57.27 25.58
C THR A 8 22.04 -56.34 24.61
N VAL A 9 21.35 -55.99 23.52
CA VAL A 9 21.74 -54.89 22.63
C VAL A 9 21.26 -53.60 23.30
N ILE A 10 22.19 -52.84 23.87
CA ILE A 10 21.92 -51.48 24.34
C ILE A 10 21.96 -50.57 23.11
N MET A 11 20.80 -50.40 22.45
CA MET A 11 20.59 -49.25 21.56
C MET A 11 20.38 -48.01 22.44
N LEU A 12 21.44 -47.22 22.61
CA LEU A 12 21.29 -45.83 23.03
C LEU A 12 20.62 -45.08 21.87
N LEU A 13 19.30 -44.99 21.94
CA LEU A 13 18.52 -44.01 21.19
C LEU A 13 18.91 -42.63 21.72
N THR A 14 19.98 -42.06 21.15
CA THR A 14 20.10 -40.62 21.13
C THR A 14 18.98 -40.12 20.24
N THR A 15 17.84 -39.80 20.82
CA THR A 15 16.92 -38.85 20.21
C THR A 15 17.69 -37.54 20.14
N SER A 16 18.48 -37.38 19.09
CA SER A 16 18.71 -36.09 18.49
C SER A 16 17.34 -35.62 18.04
N GLY A 17 16.56 -35.09 18.98
CA GLY A 17 15.53 -34.14 18.67
C GLY A 17 16.27 -33.03 17.98
N SER A 18 16.34 -33.12 16.65
CA SER A 18 16.50 -31.96 15.81
C SER A 18 15.30 -31.09 16.15
N LEU A 19 15.49 -30.25 17.19
CA LEU A 19 14.80 -28.97 17.33
C LEU A 19 14.79 -28.43 15.92
N PHE A 20 13.61 -28.45 15.32
CA PHE A 20 13.35 -27.87 14.02
C PHE A 20 14.03 -26.51 14.05
N ALA A 21 15.13 -26.38 13.31
CA ALA A 21 15.76 -25.10 13.13
C ALA A 21 14.73 -24.25 12.39
N GLU A 22 13.95 -23.49 13.15
CA GLU A 22 13.13 -22.42 12.64
C GLU A 22 14.08 -21.53 11.83
N ASP A 23 13.67 -21.25 10.60
CA ASP A 23 14.20 -20.16 9.76
C ASP A 23 14.70 -18.99 10.63
N PRO A 24 15.96 -18.51 10.49
CA PRO A 24 16.71 -17.85 11.56
C PRO A 24 16.16 -16.53 12.11
N GLN A 25 15.01 -16.05 11.63
CA GLN A 25 14.51 -14.71 11.91
C GLN A 25 13.23 -14.65 12.75
N CYS A 26 12.28 -15.59 12.64
CA CYS A 26 11.06 -15.56 13.46
C CYS A 26 10.52 -16.97 13.76
N THR A 27 10.00 -17.15 14.97
CA THR A 27 9.28 -18.37 15.41
C THR A 27 7.92 -18.52 14.70
N ARG A 28 7.36 -19.75 14.70
CA ARG A 28 6.05 -20.02 14.07
C ARG A 28 4.92 -19.11 14.56
N TRP A 29 4.83 -18.84 15.87
CA TRP A 29 3.75 -18.03 16.42
C TRP A 29 3.84 -16.56 15.96
N GLN A 30 5.06 -16.04 15.81
CA GLN A 30 5.29 -14.68 15.30
C GLN A 30 4.89 -14.58 13.82
N LYS A 31 5.17 -15.63 13.03
CA LYS A 31 4.70 -15.73 11.63
C LYS A 31 3.16 -15.74 11.56
N ASN A 32 2.47 -16.38 12.50
CA ASN A 32 1.00 -16.35 12.57
C ASN A 32 0.47 -14.94 12.88
N LEU A 33 1.13 -14.16 13.75
CA LEU A 33 0.74 -12.76 13.99
C LEU A 33 0.93 -11.89 12.76
N SER A 34 2.05 -12.02 12.04
CA SER A 34 2.26 -11.30 10.77
C SER A 34 1.16 -11.64 9.76
N THR A 35 0.79 -12.92 9.65
CA THR A 35 -0.32 -13.38 8.79
C THR A 35 -1.66 -12.79 9.23
N TYR A 36 -1.91 -12.69 10.53
CA TYR A 36 -3.11 -12.03 11.07
C TYR A 36 -3.14 -10.55 10.69
N CYS A 37 -2.04 -9.81 10.82
CA CYS A 37 -1.99 -8.41 10.41
C CYS A 37 -2.19 -8.24 8.90
N LEU A 38 -1.62 -9.12 8.09
CA LEU A 38 -1.88 -9.17 6.64
C LEU A 38 -3.35 -9.42 6.33
N SER A 39 -4.04 -10.28 7.08
CA SER A 39 -5.47 -10.49 6.83
C SER A 39 -6.33 -9.24 7.05
N LYS A 40 -5.86 -8.28 7.87
CA LYS A 40 -6.55 -7.00 8.06
C LYS A 40 -6.41 -6.04 6.87
N THR A 41 -5.45 -6.26 5.97
CA THR A 41 -5.28 -5.41 4.78
C THR A 41 -6.20 -5.79 3.64
N THR A 42 -6.83 -6.97 3.69
CA THR A 42 -7.74 -7.45 2.65
C THR A 42 -8.93 -6.50 2.48
N GLY A 43 -9.05 -5.95 1.27
CA GLY A 43 -10.10 -5.00 0.90
C GLY A 43 -9.86 -3.56 1.35
N PHE A 44 -8.82 -3.29 2.16
CA PHE A 44 -8.48 -1.95 2.63
C PHE A 44 -8.02 -1.03 1.49
N PHE A 45 -7.20 -1.55 0.58
CA PHE A 45 -6.64 -0.81 -0.55
C PHE A 45 -7.59 -0.66 -1.74
N ARG A 46 -8.83 -1.16 -1.64
CA ARG A 46 -9.83 -1.01 -2.70
C ARG A 46 -10.11 0.48 -2.93
N LYS A 47 -10.27 0.87 -4.20
CA LYS A 47 -10.63 2.23 -4.62
C LYS A 47 -11.67 2.81 -3.67
N PHE A 48 -11.24 3.84 -2.94
CA PHE A 48 -12.13 4.62 -2.10
C PHE A 48 -13.05 5.39 -3.05
N HIS A 49 -14.30 4.93 -3.19
CA HIS A 49 -15.26 5.58 -4.09
C HIS A 49 -15.63 6.97 -3.55
N GLU A 50 -15.79 7.93 -4.45
CA GLU A 50 -15.95 9.37 -4.17
C GLU A 50 -17.04 9.70 -3.14
N HIS A 51 -18.14 8.93 -3.09
CA HIS A 51 -19.21 9.15 -2.11
C HIS A 51 -18.75 8.96 -0.65
N TYR A 52 -17.61 8.30 -0.42
CA TYR A 52 -17.06 8.12 0.91
C TYR A 52 -16.26 9.34 1.41
N PHE A 53 -15.75 10.21 0.52
CA PHE A 53 -14.93 11.36 0.92
C PHE A 53 -15.73 12.47 1.60
N ASP A 54 -16.97 12.69 1.16
CA ASP A 54 -17.89 13.65 1.77
C ASP A 54 -18.64 13.10 3.00
N ASN A 55 -18.47 11.80 3.29
CA ASN A 55 -19.13 11.16 4.42
C ASN A 55 -18.18 11.10 5.64
N PRO A 56 -18.40 11.92 6.69
CA PRO A 56 -17.52 11.97 7.84
C PRO A 56 -17.47 10.65 8.61
N PHE A 57 -18.56 9.86 8.62
CA PHE A 57 -18.56 8.53 9.24
C PHE A 57 -17.67 7.55 8.47
N ALA A 58 -17.71 7.59 7.14
CA ALA A 58 -16.87 6.73 6.30
C ALA A 58 -15.38 7.10 6.45
N MET A 59 -15.06 8.39 6.46
CA MET A 59 -13.68 8.88 6.66
C MET A 59 -13.16 8.55 8.06
N ASN A 60 -13.98 8.70 9.09
CA ASN A 60 -13.59 8.32 10.45
C ASN A 60 -13.37 6.80 10.58
N HIS A 61 -14.27 6.00 10.00
CA HIS A 61 -14.12 4.55 9.97
C HIS A 61 -12.82 4.14 9.24
N PHE A 62 -12.55 4.74 8.09
CA PHE A 62 -11.32 4.51 7.34
C PHE A 62 -10.06 4.88 8.12
N ASN A 63 -10.05 6.03 8.81
CA ASN A 63 -8.92 6.38 9.67
C ASN A 63 -8.70 5.35 10.77
N ALA A 64 -9.76 4.98 11.49
CA ALA A 64 -9.70 4.01 12.58
C ALA A 64 -9.17 2.64 12.09
N THR A 65 -9.69 2.15 10.95
CA THR A 65 -9.20 0.91 10.33
C THR A 65 -7.72 1.03 9.92
N SER A 66 -7.32 2.16 9.35
CA SER A 66 -5.92 2.42 8.99
C SER A 66 -5.01 2.35 10.22
N GLU A 67 -5.39 3.03 11.31
CA GLU A 67 -4.65 3.03 12.57
C GLU A 67 -4.54 1.64 13.18
N GLU A 68 -5.62 0.86 13.16
CA GLU A 68 -5.63 -0.53 13.64
C GLU A 68 -4.65 -1.42 12.88
N ILE A 69 -4.63 -1.31 11.54
CA ILE A 69 -3.73 -2.09 10.68
C ILE A 69 -2.28 -1.66 10.91
N ILE A 70 -2.00 -0.35 10.90
CA ILE A 70 -0.65 0.20 11.13
C ILE A 70 -0.13 -0.29 12.47
N LYS A 71 -0.96 -0.20 13.52
CA LYS A 71 -0.62 -0.66 14.86
C LYS A 71 -0.37 -2.16 14.89
N CYS A 72 -1.17 -2.97 14.18
CA CYS A 72 -0.96 -4.41 14.09
C CYS A 72 0.46 -4.74 13.61
N PHE A 73 0.90 -4.13 12.51
CA PHE A 73 2.26 -4.34 11.99
C PHE A 73 3.34 -3.75 12.91
N HIS A 74 3.10 -2.56 13.46
CA HIS A 74 4.04 -1.89 14.37
C HIS A 74 4.32 -2.73 15.62
N ASP A 75 3.28 -3.33 16.21
CA ASP A 75 3.36 -4.06 17.47
C ASP A 75 3.78 -5.54 17.28
N LEU A 76 4.18 -5.94 16.06
CA LEU A 76 4.68 -7.30 15.83
C LEU A 76 5.99 -7.53 16.60
N PRO A 77 6.08 -8.61 17.39
CA PRO A 77 7.28 -8.97 18.15
C PRO A 77 8.46 -9.41 17.27
N CYS A 78 8.17 -9.80 16.01
CA CYS A 78 9.15 -10.04 14.97
C CYS A 78 8.65 -9.35 13.70
N GLN A 79 9.25 -8.21 13.35
CA GLN A 79 8.95 -7.51 12.11
C GLN A 79 9.88 -7.98 11.01
N THR A 80 9.30 -8.52 9.95
CA THR A 80 10.04 -8.74 8.70
C THR A 80 10.07 -7.46 7.86
N ASN A 81 10.98 -7.39 6.89
CA ASN A 81 10.96 -6.32 5.89
C ASN A 81 9.62 -6.23 5.14
N ARG A 82 8.89 -7.34 5.01
CA ARG A 82 7.55 -7.37 4.40
C ARG A 82 6.53 -6.65 5.29
N ASP A 83 6.58 -6.89 6.59
CA ASP A 83 5.67 -6.27 7.57
C ASP A 83 5.85 -4.76 7.62
N ILE A 84 7.11 -4.30 7.70
CA ILE A 84 7.47 -2.87 7.69
C ILE A 84 6.97 -2.22 6.40
N LYS A 85 7.20 -2.86 5.25
CA LYS A 85 6.71 -2.36 3.96
C LYS A 85 5.19 -2.27 3.95
N MET A 86 4.47 -3.27 4.45
CA MET A 86 3.01 -3.26 4.46
C MET A 86 2.45 -2.16 5.36
N GLY A 87 2.95 -2.01 6.60
CA GLY A 87 2.55 -0.92 7.49
C GLY A 87 2.77 0.46 6.85
N ASN A 88 3.92 0.66 6.19
CA ASN A 88 4.21 1.89 5.45
C ASN A 88 3.26 2.12 4.26
N ARG A 89 2.85 1.06 3.55
CA ARG A 89 1.86 1.17 2.46
C ARG A 89 0.50 1.63 2.97
N VAL A 90 0.04 1.05 4.07
CA VAL A 90 -1.24 1.43 4.70
C VAL A 90 -1.20 2.89 5.16
N ALA A 91 -0.11 3.31 5.80
CA ALA A 91 0.08 4.71 6.20
C ALA A 91 0.09 5.65 4.99
N ALA A 92 0.83 5.33 3.94
CA ALA A 92 0.87 6.13 2.72
C ALA A 92 -0.51 6.21 2.02
N TYR A 93 -1.27 5.10 1.98
CA TYR A 93 -2.63 5.07 1.46
C TYR A 93 -3.54 6.01 2.23
N ARG A 94 -3.58 5.87 3.57
CA ARG A 94 -4.35 6.75 4.46
C ARG A 94 -4.00 8.22 4.25
N ASP A 95 -2.71 8.56 4.32
CA ASP A 95 -2.26 9.95 4.21
C ASP A 95 -2.62 10.56 2.85
N THR A 96 -2.59 9.76 1.78
CA THR A 96 -2.97 10.19 0.42
C THR A 96 -4.46 10.46 0.33
N ILE A 97 -5.29 9.53 0.82
CA ILE A 97 -6.74 9.70 0.85
C ILE A 97 -7.12 10.97 1.65
N PHE A 98 -6.61 11.13 2.87
CA PHE A 98 -6.87 12.33 3.68
C PHE A 98 -6.40 13.63 3.03
N ALA A 99 -5.26 13.59 2.34
CA ALA A 99 -4.76 14.76 1.63
C ALA A 99 -5.68 15.20 0.47
N LEU A 100 -6.25 14.22 -0.24
CA LEU A 100 -7.23 14.44 -1.30
C LEU A 100 -8.58 14.95 -0.72
N THR A 101 -8.93 14.57 0.52
CA THR A 101 -10.19 14.98 1.16
C THR A 101 -10.12 16.20 2.07
N ASP A 102 -8.96 16.71 2.49
CA ASP A 102 -8.92 17.88 3.39
C ASP A 102 -8.68 19.18 2.61
N SER A 103 -7.81 19.13 1.60
CA SER A 103 -7.31 20.33 0.91
C SER A 103 -7.81 20.49 -0.52
N PHE A 104 -8.49 19.48 -1.04
CA PHE A 104 -8.83 19.35 -2.45
C PHE A 104 -10.32 19.13 -2.73
N VAL A 105 -11.17 18.92 -1.71
CA VAL A 105 -12.63 18.67 -1.86
C VAL A 105 -13.32 19.67 -2.76
N LYS A 106 -13.04 20.97 -2.57
CA LYS A 106 -13.67 22.00 -3.41
C LYS A 106 -13.33 21.80 -4.89
N CYS A 107 -12.09 21.45 -5.19
CA CYS A 107 -11.66 21.19 -6.55
C CYS A 107 -12.23 19.86 -7.06
N ALA A 108 -12.14 18.79 -6.28
CA ALA A 108 -12.75 17.49 -6.59
C ALA A 108 -14.21 17.65 -7.02
N LYS A 109 -15.03 18.35 -6.23
CA LYS A 109 -16.44 18.65 -6.55
C LYS A 109 -16.61 19.41 -7.86
N THR A 110 -15.70 20.34 -8.16
CA THR A 110 -15.73 21.05 -9.45
C THR A 110 -15.42 20.09 -10.60
N LEU A 111 -14.34 19.32 -10.52
CA LEU A 111 -13.98 18.34 -11.56
C LEU A 111 -15.09 17.31 -11.78
N GLU A 112 -15.71 16.83 -10.70
CA GLU A 112 -16.87 15.93 -10.71
C GLU A 112 -18.08 16.57 -11.40
N SER A 113 -18.42 17.82 -11.06
CA SER A 113 -19.54 18.53 -11.68
C SER A 113 -19.39 18.73 -13.19
N HIS A 114 -18.15 18.69 -13.68
CA HIS A 114 -17.81 18.78 -15.10
C HIS A 114 -17.62 17.41 -15.77
N ASN A 115 -17.79 16.30 -15.05
CA ASN A 115 -17.64 14.91 -15.54
C ASN A 115 -16.30 14.68 -16.28
N LEU A 116 -15.20 15.18 -15.70
CA LEU A 116 -13.90 15.15 -16.37
C LEU A 116 -13.26 13.76 -16.35
N GLU A 117 -13.07 13.18 -17.55
CA GLU A 117 -12.67 11.79 -17.73
C GLU A 117 -11.31 11.46 -17.10
N CYS A 118 -10.32 12.35 -17.16
CA CYS A 118 -9.00 12.03 -16.63
C CYS A 118 -9.01 11.96 -15.09
N TYR A 119 -9.71 12.85 -14.41
CA TYR A 119 -9.89 12.81 -12.97
C TYR A 119 -10.58 11.50 -12.52
N TYR A 120 -11.66 11.08 -13.19
CA TYR A 120 -12.39 9.85 -12.86
C TYR A 120 -11.56 8.57 -13.12
N SER A 121 -10.78 8.58 -14.21
CA SER A 121 -9.94 7.45 -14.61
C SER A 121 -8.62 7.37 -13.85
N TRP A 122 -8.21 8.46 -13.18
CA TRP A 122 -7.00 8.46 -12.37
C TRP A 122 -7.16 7.55 -11.16
N ASP A 123 -6.37 6.48 -11.15
CA ASP A 123 -6.30 5.54 -10.05
C ASP A 123 -4.84 5.38 -9.61
N PRO A 124 -4.41 6.06 -8.53
CA PRO A 124 -3.06 5.88 -8.00
C PRO A 124 -2.84 4.46 -7.46
N PHE A 125 -3.87 3.61 -7.35
CA PHE A 125 -3.82 2.27 -6.78
C PHE A 125 -3.89 1.15 -7.83
N MET A 126 -3.87 1.46 -9.12
CA MET A 126 -4.08 0.49 -10.22
C MET A 126 -3.10 -0.70 -10.24
N GLY A 127 -1.98 -0.61 -9.51
CA GLY A 127 -0.96 -1.65 -9.42
C GLY A 127 -1.00 -2.53 -8.20
N ILE A 128 -2.01 -2.34 -7.35
CA ILE A 128 -2.07 -2.94 -6.03
C ILE A 128 -3.29 -3.85 -5.98
N ASP A 129 -3.09 -5.10 -5.55
CA ASP A 129 -4.19 -6.02 -5.31
C ASP A 129 -4.99 -5.64 -4.05
N VAL A 130 -6.07 -6.39 -3.80
CA VAL A 130 -6.94 -6.19 -2.63
C VAL A 130 -6.21 -6.33 -1.28
N ASP A 131 -5.03 -6.96 -1.26
CA ASP A 131 -4.24 -7.20 -0.06
C ASP A 131 -3.09 -6.19 0.11
N GLY A 132 -2.91 -5.25 -0.82
CA GLY A 132 -1.83 -4.25 -0.77
C GLY A 132 -0.53 -4.71 -1.44
N ARG A 133 -0.55 -5.79 -2.22
CA ARG A 133 0.62 -6.31 -2.95
C ARG A 133 0.68 -5.70 -4.34
N ILE A 134 1.90 -5.42 -4.81
CA ILE A 134 2.10 -5.02 -6.19
C ILE A 134 1.83 -6.25 -7.08
N LEU A 135 1.02 -6.09 -8.12
CA LEU A 135 0.71 -7.17 -9.05
C LEU A 135 2.00 -7.66 -9.73
N GLU A 136 2.17 -8.97 -9.89
CA GLU A 136 3.43 -9.56 -10.40
C GLU A 136 3.78 -9.12 -11.83
N ASN A 137 2.77 -8.84 -12.64
CA ASN A 137 2.88 -8.37 -14.02
C ASN A 137 2.91 -6.84 -14.14
N PHE A 138 3.07 -6.12 -13.02
CA PHE A 138 2.97 -4.67 -13.01
C PHE A 138 4.31 -4.00 -13.31
N ASP A 139 4.43 -3.38 -14.49
CA ASP A 139 5.58 -2.53 -14.77
C ASP A 139 5.44 -1.19 -14.06
N THR A 140 6.09 -1.10 -12.90
CA THR A 140 6.20 0.15 -12.13
C THR A 140 6.73 1.33 -12.96
N ARG A 141 7.55 1.11 -14.00
CA ARG A 141 8.05 2.19 -14.86
C ARG A 141 6.94 2.84 -15.68
N ASP A 142 6.02 2.05 -16.21
CA ASP A 142 4.91 2.54 -17.04
C ASP A 142 3.92 3.35 -16.20
N VAL A 143 3.71 2.95 -14.94
CA VAL A 143 2.97 3.77 -13.98
C VAL A 143 3.65 5.08 -13.72
N CYS A 144 4.94 5.09 -13.42
CA CYS A 144 5.62 6.33 -13.09
C CYS A 144 5.58 7.32 -14.25
N LYS A 145 5.60 6.85 -15.50
CA LYS A 145 5.48 7.68 -16.70
C LYS A 145 4.09 8.30 -16.85
N ASN A 146 3.04 7.54 -16.57
CA ASN A 146 1.65 7.97 -16.76
C ASN A 146 0.91 8.20 -15.43
N TYR A 147 1.64 8.46 -14.35
CA TYR A 147 1.09 8.45 -13.00
C TYR A 147 -0.01 9.48 -12.81
N PHE A 148 0.08 10.62 -13.50
CA PHE A 148 -0.93 11.68 -13.52
C PHE A 148 -1.83 11.62 -14.77
N GLY A 149 -2.02 10.41 -15.29
CA GLY A 149 -2.78 10.13 -16.50
C GLY A 149 -1.98 10.34 -17.80
N PRO A 150 -2.53 9.90 -18.94
CA PRO A 150 -1.95 10.12 -20.26
C PRO A 150 -1.69 11.62 -20.50
N MET A 151 -0.49 11.96 -20.97
CA MET A 151 -0.09 13.35 -21.25
C MET A 151 -0.32 14.33 -20.08
N ASP A 152 -0.22 13.86 -18.83
CA ASP A 152 -0.41 14.68 -17.63
C ASP A 152 -1.82 15.31 -17.55
N CYS A 153 -2.83 14.60 -18.05
CA CYS A 153 -4.20 15.13 -18.14
C CYS A 153 -4.81 15.50 -16.77
N VAL A 154 -4.44 14.83 -15.67
CA VAL A 154 -4.92 15.18 -14.33
C VAL A 154 -4.45 16.59 -13.95
N ARG A 155 -3.21 16.95 -14.31
CA ARG A 155 -2.74 18.33 -14.14
C ARG A 155 -3.60 19.30 -14.94
N HIS A 156 -3.83 19.01 -16.22
CA HIS A 156 -4.55 19.91 -17.11
C HIS A 156 -5.94 20.22 -16.56
N GLU A 157 -6.72 19.19 -16.22
CA GLU A 157 -8.06 19.34 -15.66
C GLU A 157 -8.06 20.12 -14.34
N ILE A 158 -7.15 19.81 -13.41
CA ILE A 158 -7.06 20.54 -12.13
C ILE A 158 -6.70 22.02 -12.35
N VAL A 159 -5.78 22.32 -13.25
CA VAL A 159 -5.35 23.70 -13.50
C VAL A 159 -6.44 24.51 -14.20
N GLU A 160 -7.15 23.89 -15.15
CA GLU A 160 -8.20 24.52 -15.94
C GLU A 160 -9.45 24.83 -15.11
N TYR A 161 -9.95 23.85 -14.36
CA TYR A 161 -11.22 23.97 -13.64
C TYR A 161 -11.07 24.44 -12.20
N CYS A 162 -9.86 24.35 -11.64
CA CYS A 162 -9.59 24.80 -10.28
C CYS A 162 -8.52 25.89 -10.28
N THR A 163 -7.29 25.56 -9.86
CA THR A 163 -6.19 26.50 -9.76
C THR A 163 -4.85 25.78 -9.86
N ILE A 164 -3.81 26.51 -10.25
CA ILE A 164 -2.42 26.04 -10.19
C ILE A 164 -2.03 25.62 -8.76
N ASP A 165 -2.53 26.31 -7.73
CA ASP A 165 -2.21 25.97 -6.35
C ASP A 165 -2.93 24.71 -5.85
N ALA A 166 -4.16 24.45 -6.33
CA ALA A 166 -4.83 23.17 -6.13
C ALA A 166 -4.00 22.03 -6.73
N TRP A 167 -3.47 22.21 -7.95
CA TRP A 167 -2.55 21.25 -8.56
C TRP A 167 -1.29 21.04 -7.72
N LYS A 168 -0.62 22.09 -7.25
CA LYS A 168 0.60 21.94 -6.43
C LYS A 168 0.33 21.12 -5.16
N ARG A 169 -0.80 21.35 -4.49
CA ARG A 169 -1.20 20.60 -3.28
C ARG A 169 -1.51 19.14 -3.60
N PHE A 170 -2.34 18.88 -4.60
CA PHE A 170 -2.66 17.54 -5.09
C PHE A 170 -1.40 16.78 -5.46
N LYS A 171 -0.57 17.38 -6.34
CA LYS A 171 0.68 16.81 -6.82
C LYS A 171 1.62 16.44 -5.69
N LYS A 172 1.83 17.31 -4.70
CA LYS A 172 2.74 17.02 -3.58
C LYS A 172 2.37 15.70 -2.89
N ARG A 173 1.08 15.48 -2.68
CA ARG A 173 0.53 14.37 -1.91
C ARG A 173 0.43 13.09 -2.74
N ALA A 174 -0.07 13.21 -3.97
CA ALA A 174 -0.06 12.11 -4.94
C ALA A 174 1.37 11.65 -5.27
N LYS A 175 2.33 12.57 -5.37
CA LYS A 175 3.76 12.27 -5.55
C LYS A 175 4.28 11.41 -4.40
N GLU A 176 4.04 11.81 -3.15
CA GLU A 176 4.46 11.06 -1.96
C GLU A 176 3.99 9.60 -2.02
N PHE A 177 2.77 9.34 -2.51
CA PHE A 177 2.28 7.98 -2.74
C PHE A 177 3.09 7.22 -3.80
N GLY A 178 3.22 7.77 -5.01
CA GLY A 178 3.89 7.06 -6.09
C GLY A 178 5.39 6.81 -5.82
N GLU A 179 6.07 7.71 -5.11
CA GLU A 179 7.46 7.49 -4.67
C GLU A 179 7.56 6.37 -3.63
N ARG A 180 6.66 6.36 -2.63
CA ARG A 180 6.70 5.37 -1.53
C ARG A 180 6.27 3.98 -1.96
N ILE A 181 5.33 3.89 -2.90
CA ILE A 181 4.66 2.62 -3.25
C ILE A 181 5.28 1.98 -4.48
N TYR A 182 5.46 2.76 -5.55
CA TYR A 182 5.96 2.27 -6.83
C TYR A 182 7.44 2.58 -7.04
N GLY A 183 8.08 3.36 -6.15
CA GLY A 183 9.47 3.75 -6.30
C GLY A 183 9.71 4.75 -7.43
N CYS A 184 8.68 5.51 -7.83
CA CYS A 184 8.80 6.51 -8.88
C CYS A 184 9.82 7.60 -8.51
N ASP A 185 10.62 8.05 -9.47
CA ASP A 185 11.45 9.25 -9.32
C ASP A 185 10.81 10.43 -10.04
N PHE A 186 10.03 11.19 -9.27
CA PHE A 186 9.33 12.37 -9.75
C PHE A 186 10.19 13.63 -9.70
N ARG A 187 11.50 13.55 -9.42
CA ARG A 187 12.40 14.72 -9.41
C ARG A 187 12.65 15.28 -10.81
N GLY A 188 12.58 14.43 -11.85
CA GLY A 188 12.85 14.80 -13.26
C GLY A 188 11.64 14.92 -14.19
N VAL A 189 10.48 14.36 -13.82
CA VAL A 189 9.28 14.28 -14.69
C VAL A 189 8.57 15.64 -14.84
N PHE A 190 9.01 16.66 -14.11
CA PHE A 190 8.32 17.95 -14.01
C PHE A 190 9.19 19.15 -14.37
N ALA A 191 10.05 19.02 -15.37
CA ALA A 191 10.45 20.21 -16.11
C ALA A 191 9.16 20.89 -16.59
N PHE A 192 8.92 22.13 -16.14
CA PHE A 192 7.75 22.91 -16.53
C PHE A 192 7.55 22.79 -18.06
N PRO A 193 6.31 22.60 -18.55
CA PRO A 193 6.09 22.84 -19.96
C PRO A 193 6.49 24.29 -20.21
N ILE A 194 7.58 24.49 -20.95
CA ILE A 194 7.87 25.77 -21.58
C ILE A 194 6.60 26.06 -22.38
N ARG A 195 5.93 27.18 -22.07
CA ARG A 195 4.76 27.61 -22.83
C ARG A 195 5.15 27.61 -24.31
N TYR A 196 4.57 26.70 -25.09
CA TYR A 196 4.49 26.92 -26.52
C TYR A 196 3.39 27.95 -26.70
N ASN A 197 3.81 29.21 -26.77
CA ASN A 197 2.97 30.26 -27.34
C ASN A 197 2.77 29.90 -28.82
N HIS A 198 1.53 29.59 -29.20
CA HIS A 198 1.05 29.72 -30.56
C HIS A 198 -0.07 30.76 -30.57
#